data_AF-A0A6C0ESP5-F1
#
_entry.id   AF-A0A6C0ESP5-F1
#
_cell.length_a   1.000
_cell.length_b   1.000
_cell.length_c   1.000
_cell.angle_alpha   90.00
_cell.angle_beta   90.00
_cell.angle_gamma   90.00
#
_symmetry.space_group_name_H-M   'P 1'
#
loop_
_entity.id
_entity.type
_entity.pdbx_description
1 polymer ?
#
loop_
_entity_poly.entity_id
_entity_poly.type
_entity_poly.pdbx_seq_one_letter_code
_entity_poly.pdbx_strand_id
1 'polypeptide(L)'
;MSLGQKIDLADLVNKLSDTNKGGQVFIGFIFVGIIVKIFLGISQPATATIWGYFIIAFSIIGLLFLSTDTTKNDMEALKGFFQPLLLLVIVLIWSITLNFRYYKKINKNRVPKQYFLWSHSSTILICGICVLSIIGFIAKTDQFALYNYILMVFNLIVVGIQQVILDSFTVDG
;
A
#
# COMPACT_ATOMS: atom_id res chain seq x y z
N MET A 1 18.71 20.62 -12.16
CA MET A 1 17.32 21.09 -11.96
C MET A 1 17.12 21.23 -10.45
N SER A 2 16.67 22.40 -9.99
CA SER A 2 16.78 22.89 -8.60
C SER A 2 16.29 21.91 -7.52
N LEU A 3 17.21 21.41 -6.69
CA LEU A 3 16.92 20.82 -5.38
C LEU A 3 16.44 21.93 -4.43
N GLY A 4 15.15 22.30 -4.46
CA GLY A 4 14.72 23.39 -3.57
C GLY A 4 13.29 23.87 -3.64
N GLN A 5 12.38 23.21 -4.34
CA GLN A 5 10.97 23.56 -4.20
C GLN A 5 10.47 23.00 -2.86
N LYS A 6 10.46 23.83 -1.81
CA LYS A 6 9.86 23.50 -0.52
C LYS A 6 8.40 23.14 -0.77
N ILE A 7 8.06 21.86 -0.58
CA ILE A 7 6.67 21.42 -0.56
C ILE A 7 6.05 21.96 0.72
N ASP A 8 5.13 22.92 0.57
CA ASP A 8 4.35 23.47 1.68
C ASP A 8 3.11 22.59 1.93
N LEU A 9 2.84 22.29 3.19
CA LEU A 9 1.64 21.57 3.61
C LEU A 9 0.36 22.30 3.20
N ALA A 10 0.35 23.63 3.27
CA ALA A 10 -0.82 24.42 2.86
C ALA A 10 -1.08 24.29 1.35
N ASP A 11 -0.02 24.29 0.53
CA ASP A 11 -0.11 24.07 -0.91
C ASP A 11 -0.61 22.65 -1.25
N LEU A 12 -0.13 21.63 -0.52
CA LEU A 12 -0.64 20.26 -0.68
C LEU A 12 -2.13 20.14 -0.35
N VAL A 13 -2.60 20.79 0.71
CA VAL A 13 -4.02 20.77 1.09
C VAL A 13 -4.89 21.45 0.02
N ASN A 14 -4.44 22.59 -0.51
CA ASN A 14 -5.15 23.27 -1.59
C ASN A 14 -5.19 22.40 -2.86
N LYS A 15 -4.06 21.82 -3.27
CA LYS A 15 -4.00 20.90 -4.43
C LYS A 15 -4.84 19.63 -4.24
N LEU A 16 -4.95 19.14 -3.01
CA LEU A 16 -5.86 18.04 -2.68
C LEU A 16 -7.31 18.48 -2.87
N SER A 17 -7.68 19.69 -2.42
CA SER A 17 -9.01 20.26 -2.63
C SER A 17 -9.33 20.47 -4.11
N ASP A 18 -8.32 20.77 -4.93
CA ASP A 18 -8.44 20.96 -6.38
C ASP A 18 -8.47 19.64 -7.17
N THR A 19 -8.14 18.51 -6.54
CA THR A 19 -8.24 17.18 -7.15
C THR A 19 -9.71 16.85 -7.43
N ASN A 20 -9.97 16.08 -8.49
CA ASN A 20 -11.33 15.63 -8.78
C ASN A 20 -11.97 14.93 -7.57
N LYS A 21 -13.29 15.10 -7.39
CA LYS A 21 -14.02 14.53 -6.25
C LYS A 21 -13.82 13.01 -6.13
N GLY A 22 -13.71 12.31 -7.27
CA GLY A 22 -13.42 10.88 -7.30
C GLY A 22 -12.05 10.54 -6.69
N GLY A 23 -11.00 11.28 -7.03
CA GLY A 23 -9.65 11.07 -6.49
C GLY A 23 -9.58 11.30 -4.98
N GLN A 24 -10.27 12.34 -4.48
CA GLN A 24 -10.38 12.58 -3.04
C GLN A 24 -11.03 11.41 -2.29
N VAL A 25 -12.11 10.85 -2.85
CA VAL A 25 -12.81 9.70 -2.25
C VAL A 25 -11.88 8.47 -2.18
N PHE A 26 -11.17 8.14 -3.26
CA PHE A 26 -10.27 6.98 -3.24
C PHE A 26 -9.05 7.19 -2.35
N ILE A 27 -8.49 8.40 -2.27
CA ILE A 27 -7.46 8.74 -1.28
C ILE A 27 -8.01 8.51 0.14
N GLY A 28 -9.24 8.94 0.41
CA GLY A 28 -9.93 8.68 1.68
C GLY A 28 -10.04 7.19 2.00
N PHE A 29 -10.41 6.36 1.02
CA PHE A 29 -10.48 4.91 1.20
C PHE A 29 -9.12 4.26 1.48
N ILE A 30 -8.01 4.76 0.93
CA ILE A 30 -6.66 4.30 1.32
C ILE A 30 -6.45 4.50 2.83
N PHE A 31 -6.78 5.67 3.36
CA PHE A 31 -6.68 5.93 4.80
C PHE A 31 -7.61 5.02 5.63
N VAL A 32 -8.85 4.82 5.18
CA VAL A 32 -9.78 3.88 5.82
C VAL A 32 -9.20 2.47 5.86
N GLY A 33 -8.62 1.97 4.77
CA GLY A 33 -7.98 0.66 4.74
C GLY A 33 -6.80 0.51 5.70
N ILE A 34 -5.98 1.57 5.83
CA ILE A 34 -4.88 1.63 6.83
C ILE A 34 -5.46 1.58 8.26
N ILE A 35 -6.49 2.37 8.55
CA ILE A 35 -7.16 2.37 9.86
C ILE A 35 -7.72 0.98 10.18
N VAL A 36 -8.44 0.36 9.25
CA VAL A 36 -8.97 -1.01 9.40
C VAL A 36 -7.83 -1.99 9.74
N LYS A 37 -6.71 -1.93 9.01
CA LYS A 37 -5.55 -2.79 9.25
C LYS A 37 -4.97 -2.62 10.65
N ILE A 38 -4.83 -1.38 11.12
CA ILE A 38 -4.21 -1.08 12.43
C ILE A 38 -5.15 -1.46 13.58
N PHE A 39 -6.41 -1.03 13.55
CA PHE A 39 -7.34 -1.21 14.66
C PHE A 39 -7.83 -2.65 14.79
N LEU A 40 -8.28 -3.27 13.70
CA LEU A 40 -8.68 -4.68 13.74
C LEU A 40 -7.46 -5.60 13.91
N GLY A 41 -6.27 -5.13 13.55
CA GLY A 41 -5.03 -5.90 13.63
C GLY A 41 -4.64 -6.32 15.04
N ILE A 42 -5.17 -5.65 16.07
CA ILE A 42 -4.90 -5.94 17.48
C ILE A 42 -5.59 -7.25 17.90
N SER A 43 -6.83 -7.49 17.44
CA SER A 43 -7.64 -8.62 17.88
C SER A 43 -7.79 -9.71 16.82
N GLN A 44 -7.84 -9.33 15.54
CA GLN A 44 -8.00 -10.24 14.41
C GLN A 44 -6.99 -9.91 13.29
N PRO A 45 -5.70 -10.27 13.48
CA PRO A 45 -4.63 -9.86 12.59
C PRO A 45 -4.85 -10.24 11.11
N ALA A 46 -5.36 -11.44 10.83
CA ALA A 46 -5.61 -11.89 9.46
C ALA A 46 -6.82 -11.20 8.84
N THR A 47 -7.90 -11.06 9.61
CA THR A 47 -9.12 -10.35 9.17
C THR A 47 -8.79 -8.91 8.80
N ALA A 48 -7.99 -8.24 9.65
CA ALA A 48 -7.54 -6.87 9.42
C ALA A 48 -6.69 -6.74 8.17
N THR A 49 -5.76 -7.68 7.93
CA THR A 49 -4.95 -7.70 6.72
C THR A 49 -5.80 -7.85 5.47
N ILE A 50 -6.72 -8.82 5.45
CA ILE A 50 -7.56 -9.09 4.29
C ILE A 50 -8.39 -7.86 3.93
N TRP A 51 -9.17 -7.33 4.88
CA TRP A 51 -10.07 -6.22 4.61
C TRP A 51 -9.33 -4.90 4.41
N GLY A 52 -8.35 -4.59 5.25
CA GLY A 52 -7.58 -3.36 5.13
C GLY A 52 -6.84 -3.29 3.80
N TYR A 53 -6.12 -4.34 3.42
CA TYR A 53 -5.37 -4.36 2.16
C TYR A 53 -6.27 -4.47 0.93
N PHE A 54 -7.43 -5.13 1.04
CA PHE A 54 -8.41 -5.15 -0.05
C PHE A 54 -8.95 -3.75 -0.35
N ILE A 55 -9.31 -2.98 0.68
CA ILE A 55 -9.75 -1.59 0.53
C ILE A 55 -8.64 -0.73 -0.10
N ILE A 56 -7.40 -0.86 0.36
CA ILE A 56 -6.25 -0.13 -0.22
C ILE A 56 -6.06 -0.51 -1.69
N ALA A 57 -6.03 -1.80 -2.02
CA ALA A 57 -5.83 -2.28 -3.39
C ALA A 57 -6.93 -1.79 -4.34
N PHE A 58 -8.19 -1.91 -3.92
CA PHE A 58 -9.34 -1.38 -4.68
C PHE A 58 -9.21 0.12 -4.92
N SER A 59 -8.78 0.87 -3.90
CA SER A 59 -8.64 2.33 -3.98
C SER A 59 -7.52 2.75 -4.91
N ILE A 60 -6.38 2.06 -4.87
CA ILE A 60 -5.28 2.29 -5.80
C ILE A 60 -5.74 2.04 -7.23
N ILE A 61 -6.39 0.90 -7.50
CA ILE A 61 -6.92 0.58 -8.83
C ILE A 61 -7.89 1.69 -9.30
N GLY A 62 -8.80 2.14 -8.44
CA GLY A 62 -9.69 3.26 -8.74
C GLY A 62 -8.96 4.56 -9.10
N LEU A 63 -7.91 4.91 -8.34
CA LEU A 63 -7.06 6.07 -8.65
C LEU A 63 -6.35 5.93 -9.98
N LEU A 64 -5.84 4.73 -10.31
CA LEU A 64 -5.19 4.47 -11.60
C LEU A 64 -6.17 4.68 -12.76
N PHE A 65 -7.41 4.23 -12.63
CA PHE A 65 -8.43 4.46 -13.67
C PHE A 65 -8.76 5.95 -13.82
N LEU A 66 -8.88 6.70 -12.72
CA LEU A 66 -9.18 8.13 -12.76
C LEU A 66 -8.03 8.99 -13.29
N SER A 67 -6.79 8.56 -13.12
CA SER A 67 -5.61 9.27 -13.62
C SER A 67 -5.28 8.96 -15.07
N THR A 68 -5.89 7.94 -15.67
CA THR A 68 -5.70 7.60 -17.09
C THR A 68 -6.62 8.45 -17.94
N ASP A 69 -6.08 9.52 -18.53
CA ASP A 69 -6.82 10.37 -19.48
C ASP A 69 -6.85 9.68 -20.86
N THR A 70 -7.91 8.91 -21.14
CA THR A 70 -8.09 8.12 -22.37
C THR A 70 -8.06 8.95 -23.66
N THR A 71 -8.06 10.27 -23.55
CA THR A 71 -8.11 11.24 -24.65
C THR A 71 -6.73 11.70 -25.11
N LYS A 72 -5.70 11.49 -24.29
CA LYS A 72 -4.31 11.85 -24.59
C LYS A 72 -3.47 10.59 -24.66
N ASN A 73 -2.72 10.40 -25.74
CA ASN A 73 -1.73 9.32 -25.89
C ASN A 73 -0.50 9.53 -24.98
N ASP A 74 -0.71 9.97 -23.73
CA ASP A 74 0.34 10.27 -22.74
C ASP A 74 0.77 9.00 -22.01
N MET A 75 1.30 8.05 -22.78
CA MET A 75 1.87 6.79 -22.28
C MET A 75 3.07 7.02 -21.34
N GLU A 76 3.64 8.23 -21.32
CA GLU A 76 4.74 8.64 -20.42
C GLU A 76 4.25 9.02 -19.02
N ALA A 77 3.11 9.71 -18.88
CA ALA A 77 2.51 10.01 -17.58
C ALA A 77 2.08 8.72 -16.84
N LEU A 78 1.75 7.68 -17.60
CA LEU A 78 1.45 6.34 -17.11
C LEU A 78 2.67 5.64 -16.49
N LYS A 79 3.90 5.84 -16.98
CA LYS A 79 5.05 5.02 -16.54
C LYS A 79 5.61 5.41 -15.17
N GLY A 80 5.76 6.70 -14.89
CA GLY A 80 6.41 7.17 -13.65
C GLY A 80 5.58 6.99 -12.38
N PHE A 81 4.26 7.21 -12.49
CA PHE A 81 3.34 7.17 -11.35
C PHE A 81 2.71 5.80 -11.11
N PHE A 82 2.36 5.07 -12.17
CA PHE A 82 1.58 3.83 -12.03
C PHE A 82 2.44 2.64 -11.62
N GLN A 83 3.70 2.60 -12.07
CA GLN A 83 4.49 1.38 -11.95
C GLN A 83 4.79 0.99 -10.48
N PRO A 84 5.13 1.91 -9.55
CA PRO A 84 5.26 1.56 -8.13
C PRO A 84 3.92 1.14 -7.50
N LEU A 85 2.81 1.76 -7.88
CA LEU A 85 1.48 1.46 -7.35
C LEU A 85 0.95 0.10 -7.82
N LEU A 86 1.22 -0.29 -9.07
CA LEU A 86 0.89 -1.63 -9.57
C LEU A 86 1.67 -2.72 -8.84
N LEU A 87 2.95 -2.49 -8.58
CA LEU A 87 3.75 -3.40 -7.74
C LEU A 87 3.19 -3.47 -6.31
N LEU A 88 2.72 -2.35 -5.75
CA LEU A 88 2.05 -2.37 -4.45
C LEU A 88 0.82 -3.27 -4.46
N VAL A 89 -0.03 -3.18 -5.50
CA VAL A 89 -1.21 -4.04 -5.63
C VAL A 89 -0.83 -5.52 -5.63
N ILE A 90 0.24 -5.91 -6.32
CA ILE A 90 0.75 -7.29 -6.31
C ILE A 90 1.14 -7.72 -4.89
N VAL A 91 1.89 -6.88 -4.16
CA VAL A 91 2.30 -7.15 -2.78
C VAL A 91 1.10 -7.26 -1.82
N LEU A 92 0.08 -6.42 -2.01
CA LEU A 92 -1.16 -6.47 -1.25
C LEU A 92 -1.91 -7.78 -1.51
N ILE A 93 -2.07 -8.17 -2.78
CA ILE A 93 -2.72 -9.44 -3.16
C ILE A 93 -1.96 -10.64 -2.59
N TRP A 94 -0.64 -10.63 -2.65
CA TRP A 94 0.18 -11.68 -2.04
C TRP A 94 -0.05 -11.76 -0.52
N SER A 95 0.00 -10.63 0.18
CA SER A 95 -0.25 -10.56 1.62
C SER A 95 -1.66 -11.04 1.98
N ILE A 96 -2.67 -10.65 1.21
CA ILE A 96 -4.06 -11.10 1.36
C ILE A 96 -4.13 -12.62 1.19
N THR A 97 -3.49 -13.18 0.16
CA THR A 97 -3.48 -14.61 -0.12
C THR A 97 -2.85 -15.42 1.03
N LEU A 98 -1.72 -14.95 1.58
CA LEU A 98 -1.10 -15.57 2.75
C LEU A 98 -2.05 -15.56 3.96
N ASN A 99 -2.70 -14.43 4.22
CA ASN A 99 -3.62 -14.29 5.35
C ASN A 99 -4.91 -15.10 5.17
N PHE A 100 -5.37 -15.32 3.93
CA PHE A 100 -6.46 -16.25 3.64
C PHE A 100 -6.05 -17.70 3.89
N ARG A 101 -4.89 -18.13 3.36
CA ARG A 101 -4.38 -19.50 3.53
C ARG A 101 -4.22 -19.88 5.00
N TYR A 102 -3.69 -18.96 5.81
CA TYR A 102 -3.37 -19.19 7.21
C TYR A 102 -4.35 -18.52 8.19
N TYR A 103 -5.54 -18.14 7.71
CA TYR A 103 -6.52 -17.31 8.43
C TYR A 103 -6.79 -17.77 9.86
N LYS A 104 -7.16 -19.04 10.03
CA LYS A 104 -7.48 -19.61 11.34
C LYS A 104 -6.27 -19.66 12.28
N LYS A 105 -5.07 -19.94 11.76
CA LYS A 105 -3.85 -20.06 12.56
C LYS A 105 -3.39 -18.68 13.04
N ILE A 106 -3.38 -17.70 12.15
CA ILE A 106 -3.01 -16.31 12.45
C ILE A 106 -3.97 -15.69 13.48
N ASN A 107 -5.29 -15.74 13.23
CA ASN A 107 -6.28 -15.14 14.14
C ASN A 107 -6.34 -15.83 15.51
N LYS A 108 -5.90 -17.09 15.62
CA LYS A 108 -5.79 -17.81 16.90
C LYS A 108 -4.42 -17.65 17.56
N ASN A 109 -3.54 -16.79 17.03
CA ASN A 109 -2.16 -16.62 17.49
C ASN A 109 -1.36 -17.94 17.56
N ARG A 110 -1.67 -18.89 16.67
CA ARG A 110 -0.96 -20.18 16.51
C ARG A 110 0.09 -20.10 15.41
N VAL A 111 0.77 -18.97 15.34
CA VAL A 111 1.91 -18.72 14.44
C VAL A 111 3.03 -18.09 15.27
N PRO A 112 4.30 -18.23 14.85
CA PRO A 112 5.42 -17.69 15.62
C PRO A 112 5.32 -16.19 15.80
N LYS A 113 5.82 -15.67 16.93
CA LYS A 113 5.81 -14.22 17.22
C LYS A 113 6.56 -13.42 16.14
N GLN A 114 7.57 -14.03 15.52
CA GLN A 114 8.35 -13.49 14.42
C GLN A 114 7.45 -13.12 13.23
N TYR A 115 6.42 -13.91 12.93
CA TYR A 115 5.46 -13.58 11.88
C TYR A 115 4.79 -12.21 12.13
N PHE A 116 4.35 -11.95 13.36
CA PHE A 116 3.68 -10.69 13.70
C PHE A 116 4.63 -9.49 13.62
N LEU A 117 5.90 -9.67 13.98
CA LEU A 117 6.93 -8.64 13.80
C LEU A 117 7.06 -8.26 12.31
N TRP A 118 7.22 -9.25 11.43
CA TRP A 118 7.35 -9.01 9.99
C TRP A 118 6.05 -8.48 9.36
N SER A 119 4.88 -8.92 9.84
CA SER A 119 3.58 -8.38 9.41
C SER A 119 3.44 -6.90 9.78
N HIS A 120 3.87 -6.50 10.97
CA HIS A 120 3.88 -5.10 11.39
C HIS A 120 4.85 -4.26 10.55
N SER A 121 6.07 -4.75 10.33
CA SER A 121 7.06 -4.08 9.47
C SER A 121 6.54 -3.88 8.04
N SER A 122 5.88 -4.89 7.47
CA SER A 122 5.25 -4.75 6.14
C SER A 122 4.16 -3.68 6.12
N THR A 123 3.35 -3.62 7.18
CA THR A 123 2.29 -2.59 7.31
C THR A 123 2.91 -1.19 7.32
N ILE A 124 4.00 -0.97 8.07
CA ILE A 124 4.72 0.31 8.11
C ILE A 124 5.23 0.68 6.71
N LEU A 125 5.85 -0.25 5.99
CA LEU A 125 6.35 -0.02 4.63
C LEU A 125 5.21 0.34 3.68
N ILE A 126 4.08 -0.37 3.73
CA ILE A 126 2.88 -0.07 2.92
C ILE A 126 2.35 1.33 3.21
N CYS A 127 2.26 1.72 4.49
CA CYS A 127 1.86 3.08 4.87
C CYS A 127 2.80 4.14 4.28
N GLY A 128 4.11 3.93 4.39
CA GLY A 128 5.12 4.83 3.80
C GLY A 128 4.96 4.96 2.28
N ILE A 129 4.80 3.84 1.57
CA ILE A 129 4.56 3.83 0.12
C ILE A 129 3.27 4.58 -0.23
N CYS A 130 2.18 4.34 0.50
CA CYS A 130 0.90 5.03 0.27
C CYS A 130 1.04 6.55 0.46
N VAL A 131 1.66 6.99 1.56
CA VAL A 131 1.85 8.43 1.84
C VAL A 131 2.71 9.10 0.77
N LEU A 132 3.87 8.53 0.43
CA LEU A 132 4.74 9.08 -0.61
C LEU A 132 4.06 9.11 -1.99
N SER A 133 3.28 8.08 -2.32
CA SER A 133 2.52 8.01 -3.58
C SER A 133 1.41 9.06 -3.63
N ILE A 134 0.69 9.29 -2.53
CA ILE A 134 -0.35 10.31 -2.44
C ILE A 134 0.27 11.71 -2.57
N ILE A 135 1.40 11.98 -1.90
CA ILE A 135 2.11 13.26 -2.04
C ILE A 135 2.55 13.46 -3.50
N GLY A 136 3.15 12.45 -4.12
CA GLY A 136 3.57 12.49 -5.53
C GLY A 136 2.39 12.74 -6.48
N PHE A 137 1.24 12.12 -6.21
CA PHE A 137 0.00 12.31 -6.97
C PHE A 137 -0.50 13.77 -6.89
N ILE A 138 -0.66 14.29 -5.66
CA ILE A 138 -1.19 15.63 -5.41
C ILE A 138 -0.23 16.70 -5.95
N ALA A 139 1.07 16.52 -5.73
CA ALA A 139 2.09 17.44 -6.20
C ALA A 139 2.41 17.28 -7.70
N LYS A 140 1.86 16.25 -8.37
CA LYS A 140 2.12 15.90 -9.78
C LYS A 140 3.62 15.79 -10.07
N THR A 141 4.35 15.07 -9.23
CA THR A 141 5.80 14.91 -9.29
C THR A 141 6.21 13.45 -9.17
N ASP A 142 7.27 13.07 -9.89
CA ASP A 142 7.87 11.74 -9.90
C ASP A 142 9.07 11.62 -8.96
N GLN A 143 9.45 12.70 -8.26
CA GLN A 143 10.61 12.73 -7.35
C GLN A 143 10.55 11.64 -6.26
N PHE A 144 9.35 11.16 -5.91
CA PHE A 144 9.16 10.13 -4.89
C PHE A 144 9.22 8.69 -5.44
N ALA A 145 9.31 8.51 -6.76
CA ALA A 145 9.26 7.18 -7.39
C ALA A 145 10.41 6.28 -6.91
N LEU A 146 11.64 6.79 -6.85
CA LEU A 146 12.80 6.01 -6.39
C LEU A 146 12.63 5.52 -4.94
N TYR A 147 12.17 6.40 -4.05
CA TYR A 147 11.91 6.04 -2.65
C TYR A 147 10.83 4.96 -2.55
N ASN A 148 9.75 5.08 -3.33
CA ASN A 148 8.70 4.07 -3.40
C ASN A 148 9.23 2.72 -3.91
N TYR A 149 10.08 2.70 -4.94
CA TYR A 149 10.70 1.47 -5.42
C TYR A 149 11.57 0.79 -4.37
N ILE A 150 12.39 1.56 -3.64
CA ILE A 150 13.24 1.03 -2.59
C ILE A 150 12.37 0.41 -1.47
N LEU A 151 11.36 1.15 -0.99
CA LEU A 151 10.42 0.63 0.01
C LEU A 151 9.68 -0.62 -0.49
N MET A 152 9.34 -0.67 -1.78
CA MET A 152 8.67 -1.81 -2.40
C MET A 152 9.54 -3.07 -2.36
N VAL A 153 10.82 -2.96 -2.73
CA VAL A 153 11.77 -4.07 -2.70
C VAL A 153 11.93 -4.61 -1.28
N PHE A 154 12.07 -3.72 -0.28
CA PHE A 154 12.09 -4.16 1.11
C PHE A 154 10.80 -4.85 1.53
N ASN A 155 9.64 -4.33 1.10
CA ASN A 155 8.36 -4.92 1.45
C ASN A 155 8.16 -6.30 0.81
N LEU A 156 8.63 -6.50 -0.42
CA LEU A 156 8.66 -7.82 -1.07
C LEU A 156 9.49 -8.83 -0.28
N ILE A 157 10.68 -8.42 0.19
CA ILE A 157 11.53 -9.28 1.04
C ILE A 157 10.78 -9.63 2.34
N VAL A 158 10.17 -8.64 2.98
CA VAL A 158 9.42 -8.86 4.24
C VAL A 158 8.24 -9.81 4.05
N VAL A 159 7.46 -9.66 2.97
CA VAL A 159 6.35 -10.59 2.65
C VAL A 159 6.88 -11.99 2.32
N GLY A 160 8.01 -12.10 1.63
CA GLY A 160 8.69 -13.37 1.39
C GLY A 160 9.10 -14.07 2.69
N ILE A 161 9.67 -13.33 3.65
CA ILE A 161 10.01 -13.87 4.98
C ILE A 161 8.75 -14.35 5.71
N GLN A 162 7.64 -13.58 5.66
CA GLN A 162 6.37 -14.01 6.25
C GLN A 162 5.89 -15.32 5.65
N GLN A 163 5.97 -15.50 4.32
CA GLN A 163 5.60 -16.74 3.67
C GLN A 163 6.46 -17.90 4.14
N VAL A 164 7.79 -17.76 4.16
CA VAL A 164 8.71 -18.82 4.63
C VAL A 164 8.38 -19.23 6.06
N ILE A 165 8.16 -18.26 6.97
CA ILE A 165 7.77 -18.56 8.35
C ILE A 165 6.46 -19.35 8.39
N LEU A 166 5.44 -18.90 7.66
CA LEU A 166 4.14 -19.57 7.69
C LEU A 166 4.20 -20.98 7.07
N ASP A 167 4.93 -21.15 5.96
CA ASP A 167 5.06 -22.45 5.30
C ASP A 167 5.86 -23.42 6.19
N SER A 168 7.01 -23.02 6.74
CA SER A 168 7.85 -23.89 7.59
C SER A 168 7.15 -24.32 8.88
N PHE A 169 6.43 -23.41 9.55
CA PHE A 169 5.78 -23.74 10.83
C PHE A 169 4.46 -24.50 10.68
N THR A 170 3.95 -24.69 9.46
CA THR A 170 2.67 -25.36 9.24
C THR A 170 2.76 -26.73 8.63
N VAL A 171 3.96 -27.16 8.22
CA VAL A 171 4.27 -28.55 7.85
C VAL A 171 4.48 -29.44 9.08
N ASP A 172 4.91 -28.84 10.21
CA ASP A 172 5.33 -29.58 11.41
C ASP A 172 4.29 -29.60 12.55
N GLY A 173 3.06 -29.08 12.34
CA GLY A 173 2.05 -28.92 13.39
C GLY A 173 0.64 -29.35 13.03
#